data_AF-A0A661P310-F1
#
_entry.id   AF-A0A661P310-F1
#
_cell.length_a   1.000
_cell.length_b   1.000
_cell.length_c   1.000
_cell.angle_alpha   90.00
_cell.angle_beta   90.00
_cell.angle_gamma   90.00
#
_symmetry.space_group_name_H-M   'P 1'
#
loop_
_entity.id
_entity.type
_entity.pdbx_description
1 polymer ?
#
loop_
_entity_poly.entity_id
_entity_poly.type
_entity_poly.pdbx_seq_one_letter_code
_entity_poly.pdbx_strand_id
1 'polypeptide(L)'
;MTACASGETIDGGGNSPVGGNGGDGGSGGTGGSTGSCGTDCTQIATPACQVGQCNEQTGQCEVVADADGASCDDGLFCSVNDACSGGQCVGGPQNDCSLTPDECEAITCDEQSQSCASASVPNGSGCISTDLCQTNATCTNGLCIGQEKDCFFSPVPNECYNSVCNPQNGECEPVVNPGARGDPCAGSGDLCMGNKACDNAGACRGGTPKDCTHLTVG
;
A
#
# COMPACT_ATOMS: atom_id res chain seq x y z
N MET A 1 -29.61 7.85 8.78
CA MET A 1 -30.76 8.48 9.45
C MET A 1 -31.89 7.46 9.54
N THR A 2 -32.05 6.77 10.67
CA THR A 2 -33.32 6.19 11.17
C THR A 2 -33.04 5.74 12.61
N ALA A 3 -33.95 6.10 13.51
CA ALA A 3 -33.83 6.08 14.96
C ALA A 3 -34.05 4.69 15.58
N CYS A 4 -33.46 4.47 16.76
CA CYS A 4 -33.98 3.53 17.75
C CYS A 4 -34.59 4.32 18.90
N ALA A 5 -35.85 4.02 19.21
CA ALA A 5 -36.55 4.49 20.39
C ALA A 5 -37.13 3.30 21.14
N SER A 6 -37.02 3.41 22.47
CA SER A 6 -37.91 2.91 23.53
C SER A 6 -38.13 1.41 23.69
N GLY A 7 -37.79 0.94 24.89
CA GLY A 7 -38.19 -0.36 25.43
C GLY A 7 -39.55 -0.34 26.12
N GLU A 8 -39.92 -1.49 26.66
CA GLU A 8 -41.01 -1.63 27.62
C GLU A 8 -40.75 -2.86 28.50
N THR A 9 -40.90 -2.66 29.81
CA THR A 9 -40.81 -3.66 30.89
C THR A 9 -42.15 -4.35 31.08
N ILE A 10 -42.15 -5.66 31.38
CA ILE A 10 -43.31 -6.36 31.97
C ILE A 10 -42.82 -7.12 33.20
N ASP A 11 -43.39 -6.76 34.35
CA ASP A 11 -43.30 -7.41 35.66
C ASP A 11 -44.36 -8.53 35.77
N GLY A 12 -44.08 -9.57 36.55
CA GLY A 12 -45.01 -10.68 36.79
C GLY A 12 -44.39 -11.79 37.63
N GLY A 13 -44.32 -11.58 38.94
CA GLY A 13 -43.83 -12.56 39.93
C GLY A 13 -44.74 -13.77 40.20
N GLY A 14 -44.17 -14.80 40.85
CA GLY A 14 -44.89 -16.03 41.24
C GLY A 14 -44.07 -17.11 41.97
N ASN A 15 -43.49 -16.78 43.13
CA ASN A 15 -43.31 -17.55 44.39
C ASN A 15 -43.07 -19.11 44.44
N SER A 16 -41.84 -19.50 44.87
CA SER A 16 -41.43 -20.43 45.98
C SER A 16 -41.84 -21.94 46.03
N PRO A 17 -41.25 -22.80 46.90
CA PRO A 17 -39.83 -23.06 47.26
C PRO A 17 -39.48 -24.58 47.43
N VAL A 18 -38.22 -25.02 47.19
CA VAL A 18 -37.56 -26.23 47.78
C VAL A 18 -36.05 -25.97 47.60
N GLY A 19 -35.13 -25.98 48.57
CA GLY A 19 -34.94 -26.84 49.74
C GLY A 19 -33.70 -27.72 49.48
N GLY A 20 -32.53 -27.38 50.02
CA GLY A 20 -31.32 -28.22 49.92
C GLY A 20 -30.04 -27.55 50.43
N ASN A 21 -29.55 -28.03 51.57
CA ASN A 21 -28.31 -27.63 52.25
C ASN A 21 -27.06 -28.27 51.62
N GLY A 22 -25.91 -27.61 51.83
CA GLY A 22 -24.68 -28.27 52.28
C GLY A 22 -23.65 -28.62 51.22
N GLY A 23 -22.45 -28.07 51.37
CA GLY A 23 -21.25 -28.47 50.62
C GLY A 23 -20.06 -27.55 50.87
N ASP A 24 -19.47 -27.65 52.07
CA ASP A 24 -18.08 -27.26 52.29
C ASP A 24 -17.15 -28.14 51.45
N GLY A 25 -16.07 -27.55 50.93
CA GLY A 25 -14.90 -28.31 50.51
C GLY A 25 -14.29 -27.84 49.19
N GLY A 26 -13.11 -27.24 49.27
CA GLY A 26 -12.26 -27.08 48.10
C GLY A 26 -11.20 -26.00 48.16
N SER A 27 -10.41 -25.93 49.23
CA SER A 27 -9.10 -25.29 49.15
C SER A 27 -8.21 -26.12 48.21
N GLY A 28 -7.85 -25.57 47.05
CA GLY A 28 -6.93 -26.21 46.11
C GLY A 28 -6.78 -25.36 44.85
N GLY A 29 -5.63 -24.78 44.53
CA GLY A 29 -4.40 -24.68 45.28
C GLY A 29 -3.67 -23.44 44.78
N THR A 30 -2.99 -22.74 45.69
CA THR A 30 -1.91 -21.85 45.31
C THR A 30 -0.77 -22.74 44.82
N GLY A 31 -0.82 -23.12 43.55
CA GLY A 31 0.34 -23.62 42.82
C GLY A 31 1.35 -22.50 42.61
N GLY A 32 1.76 -21.84 43.71
CA GLY A 32 3.02 -21.14 43.74
C GLY A 32 4.04 -22.24 43.73
N SER A 33 4.62 -22.50 42.56
CA SER A 33 5.92 -23.15 42.50
C SER A 33 6.85 -22.25 43.30
N THR A 34 6.96 -22.50 44.61
CA THR A 34 8.16 -22.17 45.34
C THR A 34 9.24 -23.00 44.66
N GLY A 35 9.81 -22.44 43.59
CA GLY A 35 11.10 -22.88 43.11
C GLY A 35 12.08 -22.87 44.28
N SER A 36 13.27 -23.38 44.07
CA SER A 36 14.37 -23.36 45.03
C SER A 36 14.63 -22.00 45.72
N CYS A 37 14.10 -20.89 45.19
CA CYS A 37 14.04 -19.60 45.86
C CYS A 37 12.79 -19.48 46.74
N GLY A 38 12.99 -19.16 48.03
CA GLY A 38 11.92 -18.98 49.01
C GLY A 38 10.99 -17.78 48.78
N THR A 39 11.10 -17.10 47.64
CA THR A 39 10.34 -15.90 47.24
C THR A 39 10.04 -15.97 45.74
N ASP A 40 8.91 -15.38 45.34
CA ASP A 40 8.55 -15.17 43.93
C ASP A 40 9.43 -14.07 43.30
N CYS A 41 10.38 -14.46 42.46
CA CYS A 41 11.30 -13.53 41.80
C CYS A 41 10.63 -12.68 40.72
N THR A 42 9.44 -13.05 40.21
CA THR A 42 8.76 -12.26 39.18
C THR A 42 8.17 -10.96 39.73
N GLN A 43 8.11 -10.81 41.06
CA GLN A 43 7.64 -9.60 41.74
C GLN A 43 8.74 -8.55 41.95
N ILE A 44 9.99 -8.85 41.56
CA ILE A 44 11.09 -7.90 41.67
C ILE A 44 10.93 -6.84 40.60
N ALA A 45 10.81 -5.58 41.02
CA ALA A 45 10.82 -4.44 40.13
C ALA A 45 12.16 -4.37 39.40
N THR A 46 12.12 -4.54 38.08
CA THR A 46 13.27 -4.58 37.19
C THR A 46 13.11 -3.51 36.10
N PRO A 47 14.21 -2.95 35.58
CA PRO A 47 14.17 -2.13 34.37
C PRO A 47 13.58 -2.89 33.18
N ALA A 48 13.17 -2.16 32.13
CA ALA A 48 12.74 -2.78 30.88
C ALA A 48 13.82 -3.74 30.35
N CYS A 49 13.39 -4.87 29.80
CA CYS A 49 14.24 -5.95 29.30
C CYS A 49 15.12 -6.63 30.35
N GLN A 50 14.73 -6.54 31.62
CA GLN A 50 15.30 -7.33 32.69
C GLN A 50 14.18 -8.03 33.44
N VAL A 51 14.47 -9.23 33.95
CA VAL A 51 13.51 -10.02 34.71
C VAL A 51 14.18 -10.60 35.94
N GLY A 52 13.39 -10.74 37.00
CA GLY A 52 13.82 -11.47 38.19
C GLY A 52 13.76 -12.98 37.94
N GLN A 53 14.91 -13.65 37.99
CA GLN A 53 15.03 -15.09 37.86
C GLN A 53 15.56 -15.70 39.15
N CYS A 54 15.06 -16.88 39.52
CA CYS A 54 15.62 -17.63 40.64
C CYS A 54 16.94 -18.28 40.22
N ASN A 55 18.02 -17.97 40.94
CA ASN A 55 19.26 -18.73 40.84
C ASN A 55 19.18 -19.99 41.71
N GLU A 56 19.07 -21.16 41.09
CA GLU A 56 18.91 -22.42 41.82
C GLU A 56 20.13 -22.81 42.66
N GLN A 57 21.32 -22.30 42.35
CA GLN A 57 22.55 -22.62 43.06
C GLN A 57 22.69 -21.81 44.35
N THR A 58 22.24 -20.55 44.33
CA THR A 58 22.31 -19.65 45.50
C THR A 58 21.01 -19.61 46.29
N GLY A 59 19.89 -20.05 45.70
CA GLY A 59 18.55 -19.93 46.28
C GLY A 59 18.06 -18.49 46.41
N GLN A 60 18.69 -17.55 45.68
CA GLN A 60 18.38 -16.13 45.71
C GLN A 60 17.85 -15.68 44.34
N CYS A 61 17.00 -14.66 44.35
CA CYS A 61 16.57 -14.02 43.12
C CYS A 61 17.68 -13.11 42.58
N GLU A 62 17.96 -13.21 41.29
CA GLU A 62 18.89 -12.36 40.55
C GLU A 62 18.18 -11.66 39.39
N VAL A 63 18.72 -10.54 38.95
CA VAL A 63 18.21 -9.80 37.79
C VAL A 63 19.03 -10.21 36.58
N VAL A 64 18.36 -10.75 35.57
CA VAL A 64 18.97 -11.19 34.31
C VAL A 64 18.34 -10.44 33.15
N ALA A 65 18.99 -10.51 31.97
CA ALA A 65 18.39 -10.03 30.73
C ALA A 65 17.11 -10.83 30.43
N ASP A 66 16.06 -10.12 30.02
CA ASP A 66 14.87 -10.74 29.45
C ASP A 66 15.19 -11.36 28.07
N ALA A 67 14.28 -12.19 27.57
CA ALA A 67 14.40 -12.83 26.28
C ALA A 67 14.51 -11.80 25.14
N ASP A 68 15.43 -12.04 24.21
CA ASP A 68 15.51 -11.24 22.99
C ASP A 68 14.18 -11.32 22.22
N GLY A 69 13.68 -10.16 21.77
CA GLY A 69 12.38 -10.03 21.12
C GLY A 69 11.18 -9.83 22.05
N ALA A 70 11.36 -9.87 23.37
CA ALA A 70 10.30 -9.46 24.31
C ALA A 70 9.93 -7.99 24.08
N SER A 71 8.63 -7.68 24.13
CA SER A 71 8.14 -6.31 23.92
C SER A 71 8.58 -5.40 25.05
N CYS A 72 9.04 -4.20 24.72
CA CYS A 72 9.37 -3.15 25.67
C CYS A 72 8.93 -1.78 25.12
N ASP A 73 9.24 -0.72 25.86
CA ASP A 73 9.03 0.68 25.45
C ASP A 73 10.35 1.40 25.73
N ASP A 74 11.00 1.90 24.69
CA ASP A 74 12.28 2.63 24.80
C ASP A 74 12.09 4.11 25.18
N GLY A 75 10.83 4.55 25.28
CA GLY A 75 10.43 5.90 25.66
C GLY A 75 10.53 6.93 24.53
N LEU A 76 10.85 6.51 23.30
CA LEU A 76 10.92 7.38 22.13
C LEU A 76 9.59 7.33 21.35
N PHE A 77 9.19 8.46 20.77
CA PHE A 77 7.93 8.55 20.04
C PHE A 77 8.03 8.00 18.62
N CYS A 78 9.19 8.14 17.98
CA CYS A 78 9.43 7.72 16.61
C CYS A 78 9.86 6.27 16.48
N SER A 79 9.93 5.52 17.57
CA SER A 79 10.07 4.07 17.58
C SER A 79 8.70 3.43 17.88
N VAL A 80 8.43 2.29 17.26
CA VAL A 80 7.25 1.47 17.57
C VAL A 80 7.65 0.01 17.59
N ASN A 81 6.92 -0.81 18.35
CA ASN A 81 7.21 -2.24 18.50
C ASN A 81 8.64 -2.51 18.99
N ASP A 82 9.06 -1.78 20.00
CA ASP A 82 10.39 -1.92 20.60
C ASP A 82 10.56 -3.31 21.20
N ALA A 83 11.80 -3.77 21.16
CA ALA A 83 12.12 -5.13 21.55
C ALA A 83 13.40 -5.21 22.36
N CYS A 84 13.43 -6.17 23.26
CA CYS A 84 14.61 -6.48 24.04
C CYS A 84 15.70 -7.11 23.18
N SER A 85 16.94 -6.65 23.37
CA SER A 85 18.14 -7.25 22.78
C SER A 85 19.29 -7.16 23.78
N GLY A 86 19.74 -8.31 24.29
CA GLY A 86 20.85 -8.38 25.25
C GLY A 86 20.58 -7.64 26.56
N GLY A 87 19.32 -7.65 27.03
CA GLY A 87 18.91 -7.00 28.27
C GLY A 87 18.72 -5.48 28.18
N GLN A 88 18.65 -4.93 26.96
CA GLN A 88 18.36 -3.52 26.69
C GLN A 88 17.12 -3.42 25.80
N CYS A 89 16.28 -2.42 26.07
CA CYS A 89 15.18 -2.09 25.17
C CYS A 89 15.73 -1.31 23.98
N VAL A 90 15.50 -1.81 22.77
CA VAL A 90 15.97 -1.20 21.52
C VAL A 90 14.74 -0.78 20.70
N GLY A 91 14.76 0.46 20.24
CA GLY A 91 13.73 1.02 19.39
C GLY A 91 13.49 0.19 18.13
N GLY A 92 12.21 -0.05 17.84
CA GLY A 92 11.78 -0.77 16.66
C GLY A 92 11.78 0.08 15.39
N PRO A 93 10.95 -0.29 14.38
CA PRO A 93 10.77 0.51 13.17
C PRO A 93 10.32 1.94 13.45
N GLN A 94 10.55 2.83 12.48
CA GLN A 94 10.11 4.22 12.59
C GLN A 94 8.58 4.30 12.68
N ASN A 95 8.07 5.09 13.61
CA ASN A 95 6.66 5.45 13.70
C ASN A 95 6.24 6.23 12.45
N ASP A 96 5.25 5.71 11.72
CA ASP A 96 4.68 6.35 10.53
C ASP A 96 3.42 7.18 10.86
N CYS A 97 3.02 7.25 12.13
CA CYS A 97 1.78 7.87 12.59
C CYS A 97 0.52 7.40 11.83
N SER A 98 0.53 6.15 11.32
CA SER A 98 -0.53 5.62 10.45
C SER A 98 -0.75 6.44 9.18
N LEU A 99 0.25 7.20 8.73
CA LEU A 99 0.24 7.92 7.47
C LEU A 99 0.70 6.98 6.35
N THR A 100 0.04 7.05 5.21
CA THR A 100 0.45 6.34 3.99
C THR A 100 1.10 7.35 3.05
N PRO A 101 2.42 7.26 2.79
CA PRO A 101 3.07 8.15 1.84
C PRO A 101 2.71 7.77 0.39
N ASP A 102 2.62 8.77 -0.49
CA ASP A 102 2.59 8.56 -1.94
C ASP A 102 3.97 8.10 -2.46
N GLU A 103 4.08 7.59 -3.70
CA GLU A 103 5.36 7.08 -4.26
C GLU A 103 6.55 8.05 -4.16
N CYS A 104 6.29 9.36 -4.15
CA CYS A 104 7.31 10.40 -4.09
C CYS A 104 7.33 11.16 -2.76
N GLU A 105 6.71 10.59 -1.74
CA GLU A 105 6.77 11.08 -0.37
C GLU A 105 7.36 10.01 0.57
N ALA A 106 7.84 10.47 1.71
CA ALA A 106 8.22 9.63 2.83
C ALA A 106 7.67 10.25 4.10
N ILE A 107 7.35 9.40 5.07
CA ILE A 107 6.96 9.87 6.39
C ILE A 107 8.24 10.11 7.20
N THR A 108 8.36 11.32 7.72
CA THR A 108 9.39 11.70 8.68
C THR A 108 8.76 11.84 10.04
N CYS A 109 9.44 11.34 11.07
CA CYS A 109 9.01 11.49 12.45
C CYS A 109 10.00 12.38 13.21
N ASP A 110 9.47 13.29 14.02
CA ASP A 110 10.22 14.22 14.84
C ASP A 110 9.97 13.93 16.34
N GLU A 111 11.03 13.52 17.03
CA GLU A 111 11.00 13.16 18.45
C GLU A 111 10.70 14.35 19.36
N GLN A 112 11.21 15.53 19.01
CA GLN A 112 11.10 16.70 19.88
C GLN A 112 9.66 17.22 19.96
N SER A 113 8.96 17.19 18.83
CA SER A 113 7.56 17.59 18.70
C SER A 113 6.58 16.42 18.84
N GLN A 114 7.09 15.19 18.89
CA GLN A 114 6.29 13.96 18.92
C GLN A 114 5.25 13.95 17.79
N SER A 115 5.71 14.22 16.57
CA SER A 115 4.83 14.35 15.40
C SER A 115 5.43 13.73 14.15
N CYS A 116 4.57 13.32 13.21
CA CYS A 116 4.99 12.90 11.87
C CYS A 116 4.52 13.89 10.82
N ALA A 117 5.32 14.04 9.76
CA ALA A 117 5.01 14.83 8.59
C ALA A 117 5.42 14.09 7.32
N SER A 118 4.74 14.36 6.20
CA SER A 118 5.22 13.93 4.89
C SER A 118 6.31 14.87 4.37
N ALA A 119 7.33 14.28 3.76
CA ALA A 119 8.40 15.00 3.09
C ALA A 119 8.62 14.39 1.71
N SER A 120 8.94 15.22 0.73
CA SER A 120 9.26 14.73 -0.61
C SER A 120 10.53 13.89 -0.60
N VAL A 121 10.51 12.77 -1.31
CA VAL A 121 11.74 12.00 -1.58
C VAL A 121 12.68 12.81 -2.49
N PRO A 122 13.99 12.48 -2.53
CA PRO A 122 14.95 13.20 -3.36
C PRO A 122 14.54 13.21 -4.84
N ASN A 123 14.73 14.37 -5.48
CA ASN A 123 14.47 14.51 -6.91
C ASN A 123 15.30 13.51 -7.74
N GLY A 124 14.68 12.91 -8.75
CA GLY A 124 15.30 11.87 -9.58
C GLY A 124 15.17 10.45 -9.01
N SER A 125 14.58 10.27 -7.82
CA SER A 125 14.21 8.93 -7.33
C SER A 125 13.22 8.28 -8.29
N GLY A 126 13.41 7.00 -8.61
CA GLY A 126 12.49 6.27 -9.47
C GLY A 126 11.13 6.09 -8.82
N CYS A 127 10.07 6.26 -9.60
CA CYS A 127 8.69 6.08 -9.14
C CYS A 127 7.84 5.48 -10.26
N ILE A 128 6.64 5.02 -9.93
CA ILE A 128 5.68 4.51 -10.90
C ILE A 128 4.61 5.58 -11.09
N SER A 129 4.52 6.15 -12.30
CA SER A 129 3.48 7.14 -12.59
C SER A 129 2.13 6.44 -12.67
N THR A 130 1.09 7.11 -12.16
CA THR A 130 -0.31 6.68 -12.33
C THR A 130 -0.80 6.90 -13.76
N ASP A 131 -0.09 7.72 -14.56
CA ASP A 131 -0.31 7.86 -15.99
C ASP A 131 0.42 6.74 -16.75
N LEU A 132 -0.34 5.80 -17.30
CA LEU A 132 0.18 4.67 -18.07
C LEU A 132 0.86 5.09 -19.39
N CYS A 133 0.65 6.34 -19.82
CA CYS A 133 1.32 6.95 -20.96
C CYS A 133 2.60 7.69 -20.58
N GLN A 134 3.04 7.57 -19.34
CA GLN A 134 4.35 8.03 -18.90
C GLN A 134 5.30 6.85 -18.69
N THR A 135 6.54 7.04 -19.11
CA THR A 135 7.63 6.07 -18.94
C THR A 135 8.79 6.71 -18.21
N ASN A 136 9.64 5.90 -17.56
CA ASN A 136 10.81 6.37 -16.83
C ASN A 136 10.48 7.49 -15.83
N ALA A 137 9.41 7.29 -15.03
CA ALA A 137 8.95 8.30 -14.10
C ALA A 137 9.92 8.49 -12.93
N THR A 138 10.07 9.75 -12.53
CA THR A 138 10.95 10.16 -11.44
C THR A 138 10.27 11.20 -10.58
N CYS A 139 10.63 11.21 -9.30
CA CYS A 139 10.12 12.19 -8.35
C CYS A 139 10.70 13.57 -8.65
N THR A 140 9.81 14.56 -8.72
CA THR A 140 10.15 15.98 -8.84
C THR A 140 9.26 16.77 -7.90
N ASN A 141 9.85 17.32 -6.82
CA ASN A 141 9.15 18.10 -5.80
C ASN A 141 7.92 17.38 -5.23
N GLY A 142 8.07 16.08 -4.90
CA GLY A 142 6.99 15.25 -4.35
C GLY A 142 6.02 14.68 -5.39
N LEU A 143 6.14 15.02 -6.67
CA LEU A 143 5.30 14.48 -7.73
C LEU A 143 6.03 13.41 -8.54
N CYS A 144 5.37 12.29 -8.80
CA CYS A 144 5.89 11.28 -9.73
C CYS A 144 5.56 11.67 -11.16
N ILE A 145 6.56 12.12 -11.91
CA ILE A 145 6.40 12.56 -13.30
C ILE A 145 7.32 11.78 -14.24
N GLY A 146 6.78 11.27 -15.34
CA GLY A 146 7.55 10.57 -16.37
C GLY A 146 7.58 11.27 -17.72
N GLN A 147 8.33 10.67 -18.63
CA GLN A 147 8.41 11.09 -20.03
C GLN A 147 7.20 10.56 -20.79
N GLU A 148 6.63 11.37 -21.68
CA GLU A 148 5.54 10.94 -22.55
C GLU A 148 5.97 9.71 -23.37
N LYS A 149 5.09 8.71 -23.41
CA LYS A 149 5.31 7.47 -24.14
C LYS A 149 5.31 7.77 -25.63
N ASP A 150 6.47 7.58 -26.26
CA ASP A 150 6.62 7.72 -27.70
C ASP A 150 5.94 6.56 -28.44
N CYS A 151 4.84 6.88 -29.12
CA CYS A 151 4.09 5.93 -29.94
C CYS A 151 4.46 5.99 -31.43
N PHE A 152 5.45 6.79 -31.84
CA PHE A 152 5.78 7.05 -33.25
C PHE A 152 6.01 5.78 -34.08
N PHE A 153 6.65 4.75 -33.51
CA PHE A 153 6.94 3.50 -34.22
C PHE A 153 5.81 2.46 -34.16
N SER A 154 4.68 2.78 -33.53
CA SER A 154 3.55 1.86 -33.44
C SER A 154 2.76 1.83 -34.75
N PRO A 155 2.36 0.64 -35.23
CA PRO A 155 1.73 0.50 -36.53
C PRO A 155 0.39 1.22 -36.58
N VAL A 156 0.20 2.01 -37.64
CA VAL A 156 -1.06 2.68 -37.95
C VAL A 156 -1.64 2.12 -39.26
N PRO A 157 -2.98 2.12 -39.44
CA PRO A 157 -3.60 1.58 -40.66
C PRO A 157 -3.14 2.24 -41.96
N ASN A 158 -2.88 3.55 -41.92
CA ASN A 158 -2.37 4.35 -43.02
C ASN A 158 -1.93 5.73 -42.49
N GLU A 159 -1.40 6.58 -43.38
CA GLU A 159 -0.88 7.93 -43.05
C GLU A 159 -1.94 8.93 -42.55
N CYS A 160 -3.23 8.61 -42.64
CA CYS A 160 -4.32 9.40 -42.06
C CYS A 160 -4.55 9.14 -40.57
N TYR A 161 -3.74 8.27 -39.95
CA TYR A 161 -3.79 7.95 -38.53
C TYR A 161 -2.47 8.32 -37.86
N ASN A 162 -2.56 8.76 -36.61
CA ASN A 162 -1.42 8.83 -35.70
C ASN A 162 -1.54 7.68 -34.70
N SER A 163 -0.43 7.21 -34.15
CA SER A 163 -0.48 6.36 -32.97
C SER A 163 -0.37 7.23 -31.73
N VAL A 164 -1.34 7.09 -30.83
CA VAL A 164 -1.43 7.85 -29.59
C VAL A 164 -1.57 6.88 -28.44
N CYS A 165 -0.91 7.17 -27.32
CA CYS A 165 -1.04 6.35 -26.14
C CYS A 165 -2.43 6.49 -25.52
N ASN A 166 -3.08 5.37 -25.23
CA ASN A 166 -4.35 5.33 -24.52
C ASN A 166 -4.10 5.35 -23.00
N PRO A 167 -4.56 6.38 -22.27
CA PRO A 167 -4.26 6.53 -20.84
C PRO A 167 -4.92 5.47 -19.95
N GLN A 168 -5.87 4.67 -20.47
CA GLN A 168 -6.58 3.65 -19.70
C GLN A 168 -5.84 2.31 -19.64
N ASN A 169 -5.07 1.98 -20.67
CA ASN A 169 -4.33 0.71 -20.76
C ASN A 169 -2.83 0.91 -21.02
N GLY A 170 -2.39 2.13 -21.32
CA GLY A 170 -1.01 2.46 -21.68
C GLY A 170 -0.59 1.95 -23.06
N GLU A 171 -1.50 1.45 -23.89
CA GLU A 171 -1.16 0.92 -25.21
C GLU A 171 -1.16 2.02 -26.28
N CYS A 172 -0.27 1.89 -27.26
CA CYS A 172 -0.22 2.80 -28.40
C CYS A 172 -1.26 2.35 -29.43
N GLU A 173 -2.33 3.13 -29.58
CA GLU A 173 -3.47 2.80 -30.43
C GLU A 173 -3.58 3.78 -31.60
N PRO A 174 -4.04 3.31 -32.78
CA PRO A 174 -4.24 4.20 -33.92
C PRO A 174 -5.48 5.08 -33.70
N VAL A 175 -5.29 6.39 -33.79
CA VAL A 175 -6.36 7.39 -33.78
C VAL A 175 -6.35 8.19 -35.07
N VAL A 176 -7.52 8.60 -35.55
CA VAL A 176 -7.62 9.42 -36.77
C VAL A 176 -6.84 10.72 -36.55
N ASN A 177 -5.93 11.06 -37.46
CA ASN A 177 -5.18 12.30 -37.41
C ASN A 177 -6.02 13.44 -38.03
N PRO A 178 -6.58 14.37 -37.24
CA PRO A 178 -7.40 15.45 -37.79
C PRO A 178 -6.57 16.45 -38.60
N GLY A 179 -5.27 16.56 -38.29
CA GLY A 179 -4.33 17.41 -39.00
C GLY A 179 -3.99 16.90 -40.41
N ALA A 180 -4.09 15.58 -40.63
CA ALA A 180 -3.87 14.98 -41.94
C ALA A 180 -5.05 15.17 -42.90
N ARG A 181 -6.17 15.76 -42.47
CA ARG A 181 -7.36 15.89 -43.30
C ARG A 181 -7.07 16.71 -44.56
N GLY A 182 -7.28 16.09 -45.72
CA GLY A 182 -6.99 16.70 -47.02
C GLY A 182 -5.54 16.52 -47.49
N ASP A 183 -4.66 15.98 -46.65
CA ASP A 183 -3.29 15.66 -47.03
C ASP A 183 -3.26 14.47 -48.00
N PRO A 184 -2.27 14.45 -48.91
CA PRO A 184 -2.16 13.42 -49.92
C PRO A 184 -1.98 12.02 -49.32
N CYS A 185 -2.84 11.16 -49.83
CA CYS A 185 -3.00 9.74 -49.66
C CYS A 185 -2.31 8.76 -50.63
N ALA A 186 -1.36 7.93 -50.23
CA ALA A 186 -0.77 6.91 -51.12
C ALA A 186 -0.78 5.48 -50.54
N GLY A 187 -0.72 5.32 -49.21
CA GLY A 187 -0.47 4.02 -48.57
C GLY A 187 -1.67 3.07 -48.48
N SER A 188 -2.89 3.54 -48.70
CA SER A 188 -4.12 2.74 -48.56
C SER A 188 -5.22 3.14 -49.55
N GLY A 189 -6.20 2.26 -49.77
CA GLY A 189 -7.35 2.51 -50.67
C GLY A 189 -7.16 1.98 -52.10
N ASP A 190 -8.06 2.36 -53.01
CA ASP A 190 -8.06 1.88 -54.40
C ASP A 190 -6.78 2.32 -55.14
N LEU A 191 -5.96 1.37 -55.59
CA LEU A 191 -4.73 1.62 -56.34
C LEU A 191 -5.00 2.30 -57.69
N CYS A 192 -6.22 2.22 -58.19
CA CYS A 192 -6.68 2.83 -59.43
C CYS A 192 -7.17 4.27 -59.26
N MET A 193 -7.09 4.82 -58.05
CA MET A 193 -7.32 6.23 -57.77
C MET A 193 -6.00 6.91 -57.40
N GLY A 194 -5.60 7.92 -58.17
CA GLY A 194 -4.46 8.79 -57.87
C GLY A 194 -4.88 10.05 -57.12
N ASN A 195 -3.94 10.71 -56.44
CA ASN A 195 -4.20 11.97 -55.70
C ASN A 195 -5.34 11.82 -54.68
N LYS A 196 -5.38 10.69 -53.96
CA LYS A 196 -6.31 10.49 -52.85
C LYS A 196 -5.95 11.44 -51.71
N ALA A 197 -6.89 11.67 -50.80
CA ALA A 197 -6.66 12.46 -49.61
C ALA A 197 -7.35 11.84 -48.39
N CYS A 198 -6.86 12.15 -47.21
CA CYS A 198 -7.44 11.69 -45.96
C CYS A 198 -8.79 12.36 -45.69
N ASP A 199 -9.80 11.56 -45.39
CA ASP A 199 -11.12 12.04 -44.95
C ASP A 199 -11.23 12.18 -43.42
N ASN A 200 -12.40 12.63 -42.94
CA ASN A 200 -12.69 12.82 -41.51
C ASN A 200 -12.70 11.52 -40.69
N ALA A 201 -12.79 10.36 -41.35
CA ALA A 201 -12.85 9.05 -40.71
C ALA A 201 -11.49 8.33 -40.76
N GLY A 202 -10.44 8.99 -41.27
CA GLY A 202 -9.11 8.39 -41.45
C GLY A 202 -9.01 7.51 -42.69
N ALA A 203 -10.01 7.52 -43.57
CA ALA A 203 -9.96 6.74 -44.80
C ALA A 203 -9.25 7.52 -45.91
N CYS A 204 -8.40 6.82 -46.66
CA CYS A 204 -7.77 7.37 -47.84
C CYS A 204 -8.70 7.25 -49.05
N ARG A 205 -9.35 8.34 -49.43
CA ARG A 205 -10.44 8.33 -50.43
C ARG A 205 -10.35 9.52 -51.39
N GLY A 206 -11.24 9.52 -52.38
CA GLY A 206 -11.28 10.53 -53.43
C GLY A 206 -10.22 10.27 -54.50
N GLY A 207 -9.75 11.35 -55.14
CA GLY A 207 -8.76 11.27 -56.21
C GLY A 207 -9.34 11.10 -57.61
N THR A 208 -8.46 11.01 -58.59
CA THR A 208 -8.82 10.86 -60.01
C THR A 208 -8.57 9.42 -60.47
N PRO A 209 -9.52 8.80 -61.21
CA PRO A 209 -9.30 7.48 -61.80
C PRO A 209 -8.06 7.44 -62.69
N LYS A 210 -7.30 6.36 -62.59
CA LYS A 210 -6.16 6.04 -63.46
C LYS A 210 -6.50 4.82 -64.33
N ASP A 211 -5.89 4.74 -65.51
CA ASP A 211 -6.00 3.54 -66.34
C ASP A 211 -5.30 2.36 -65.65
N CYS A 212 -6.12 1.42 -65.19
CA CYS A 212 -5.71 0.23 -64.47
C CYS A 212 -5.90 -1.06 -65.28
N THR A 213 -6.13 -0.95 -66.59
CA THR A 213 -6.39 -2.12 -67.46
C THR A 213 -5.26 -3.17 -67.47
N HIS A 214 -4.07 -2.80 -66.97
CA HIS A 214 -2.90 -3.68 -66.83
C HIS A 214 -2.58 -4.10 -65.38
N LEU A 215 -3.36 -3.69 -64.38
CA LEU A 215 -3.19 -4.17 -63.00
C LEU A 215 -3.89 -5.53 -62.85
N THR A 216 -3.15 -6.63 -63.07
CA THR A 216 -3.59 -7.96 -62.60
C THR A 216 -3.45 -8.00 -61.08
N VAL A 217 -4.58 -7.89 -60.38
CA VAL A 217 -4.66 -8.13 -58.94
C VAL A 217 -4.35 -9.62 -58.72
N GLY A 218 -3.19 -9.90 -58.13
CA GLY A 218 -2.72 -11.26 -57.84
C GLY A 218 -3.49 -11.92 -56.70
#